data_AF-A0A9P5NN83-F1
#
_entry.id   AF-A0A9P5NN83-F1
#
_cell.length_a   1.000
_cell.length_b   1.000
_cell.length_c   1.000
_cell.angle_alpha   90.00
_cell.angle_beta   90.00
_cell.angle_gamma   90.00
#
_symmetry.space_group_name_H-M   'P 1'
#
loop_
_entity.id
_entity.type
_entity.pdbx_description
1 polymer ?
#
loop_
_entity_poly.entity_id
_entity_poly.type
_entity_poly.pdbx_seq_one_letter_code
_entity_poly.pdbx_strand_id
1 'polypeptide(L)'
;MYGNPWHSNYYNYPPNVTYNPYLHSSYQRPSPFEPVPARVPPDYDAEMQNRARAVAEQRARRAQYLPDDDDDDEDDWEYNQFGPRERAYLNAKKRQELLERQQRQRALQEQQRLEALEEKTRTEETRLRMQEAMRLERVGDIVDPCEAVDSDDGLQEKGFQRPKASRGYSRTVPVNQHQRSPASTKTELPSHTTEPQSPRAARQPSPTPTPSSEQVLPIQYTEEHEKAASHIQQRYRIHAASRALDKVASQFEELKSKFVYPSSIDFQKPGGGEETISVLVTRPPSDFNDESDEPMEVDGPQGKLAYTSKNYAIHQYFDALDKLLMKLDGVESWGYKGLRLKRRQFVKDIEKESSRLERYWRQAWVDYLAKQSSYQDQERRSKSAAEEGVTKKEEQDSKDELEVENGLRREVGVTN
;
A
#
# COMPACT_ATOMS: atom_id res chain seq x y z
N MET A 1 18.34 39.36 32.06
CA MET A 1 17.54 40.36 31.34
C MET A 1 18.38 40.91 30.18
N TYR A 2 18.34 40.24 29.02
CA TYR A 2 18.83 40.79 27.75
C TYR A 2 17.89 40.27 26.67
N GLY A 3 16.90 41.09 26.31
CA GLY A 3 15.98 40.81 25.21
C GLY A 3 16.50 41.46 23.94
N ASN A 4 16.61 40.68 22.86
CA ASN A 4 16.95 41.17 21.53
C ASN A 4 15.68 41.71 20.84
N PRO A 5 15.61 43.01 20.49
CA PRO A 5 14.39 43.64 19.96
C PRO A 5 14.30 43.70 18.42
N TRP A 6 15.03 42.87 17.66
CA TRP A 6 15.22 43.09 16.21
C TRP A 6 14.60 42.06 15.25
N HIS A 7 13.62 41.26 15.67
CA HIS A 7 12.95 40.31 14.77
C HIS A 7 11.43 40.47 14.81
N SER A 8 10.92 41.55 14.22
CA SER A 8 9.50 41.64 13.84
C SER A 8 9.39 42.57 12.64
N ASN A 9 9.07 42.00 11.46
CA ASN A 9 8.43 42.64 10.28
C ASN A 9 8.91 42.13 8.90
N TYR A 10 9.60 41.00 8.81
CA TYR A 10 9.95 40.45 7.49
C TYR A 10 9.11 39.21 7.17
N TYR A 11 8.32 39.35 6.09
CA TYR A 11 7.62 38.32 5.32
C TYR A 11 6.27 37.81 5.84
N ASN A 12 5.23 38.62 5.61
CA ASN A 12 3.86 38.15 5.44
C ASN A 12 3.62 37.86 3.94
N TYR A 13 4.35 36.91 3.37
CA TYR A 13 4.06 36.42 2.02
C TYR A 13 3.10 35.22 2.14
N PRO A 14 2.03 35.16 1.33
CA PRO A 14 1.17 33.99 1.32
C PRO A 14 1.99 32.76 0.90
N PRO A 15 2.10 31.72 1.73
CA PRO A 15 2.67 30.45 1.30
C PRO A 15 1.71 29.86 0.26
N ASN A 16 2.24 29.36 -0.85
CA ASN A 16 1.54 28.66 -1.93
C ASN A 16 1.07 29.48 -3.14
N VAL A 17 1.82 30.48 -3.57
CA VAL A 17 1.84 30.85 -4.99
C VAL A 17 3.13 30.31 -5.59
N THR A 18 3.10 29.07 -6.09
CA THR A 18 4.08 28.59 -7.07
C THR A 18 4.00 29.51 -8.28
N TYR A 19 4.87 30.52 -8.29
CA TYR A 19 5.01 31.47 -9.38
C TYR A 19 5.48 30.70 -10.61
N ASN A 20 4.54 30.24 -11.43
CA ASN A 20 4.81 29.67 -12.73
C ASN A 20 4.79 30.82 -13.74
N PRO A 21 5.95 31.33 -14.19
CA PRO A 21 6.02 32.53 -15.03
C PRO A 21 5.39 32.36 -16.43
N TYR A 22 4.92 31.15 -16.77
CA TYR A 22 4.27 30.85 -18.04
C TYR A 22 2.74 30.72 -17.94
N LEU A 23 2.16 30.82 -16.74
CA LEU A 23 0.71 30.76 -16.50
C LEU A 23 0.18 32.15 -16.12
N HIS A 24 0.44 33.14 -16.97
CA HIS A 24 -0.29 34.40 -16.89
C HIS A 24 -1.68 34.20 -17.49
N SER A 25 -2.70 34.21 -16.62
CA SER A 25 -4.14 34.13 -16.95
C SER A 25 -4.62 35.25 -17.91
N SER A 26 -3.75 36.18 -18.28
CA SER A 26 -4.04 37.28 -19.21
C SER A 26 -4.01 36.89 -20.70
N TYR A 27 -3.63 35.66 -21.05
CA TYR A 27 -3.67 35.18 -22.45
C TYR A 27 -4.92 34.36 -22.81
N GLN A 28 -5.83 34.09 -21.87
CA GLN A 28 -7.16 33.58 -22.21
C GLN A 28 -8.04 34.72 -22.71
N ARG A 29 -7.76 35.18 -23.94
CA ARG A 29 -8.77 35.91 -24.72
C ARG A 29 -9.99 35.00 -24.85
N PRO A 30 -11.20 35.42 -24.44
CA PRO A 30 -12.41 34.70 -24.82
C PRO A 30 -12.44 34.66 -26.35
N SER A 31 -12.34 33.46 -26.91
CA SER A 31 -12.55 33.24 -28.34
C SER A 31 -13.94 33.78 -28.69
N PRO A 32 -14.07 34.72 -29.64
CA PRO A 32 -15.37 35.27 -30.05
C PRO A 32 -16.18 34.27 -30.90
N PHE A 33 -15.66 33.06 -31.13
CA PHE A 33 -16.41 31.97 -31.71
C PHE A 33 -17.14 31.22 -30.59
N GLU A 34 -18.43 31.49 -30.47
CA GLU A 34 -19.35 30.57 -29.78
C GLU A 34 -19.12 29.15 -30.32
N PRO A 35 -19.02 28.13 -29.43
CA PRO A 35 -18.82 26.76 -29.87
C PRO A 35 -20.02 26.33 -30.71
N VAL A 36 -19.83 26.31 -32.03
CA VAL A 36 -20.80 25.74 -32.96
C VAL A 36 -21.07 24.33 -32.47
N PRO A 37 -22.33 23.93 -32.20
CA PRO A 37 -22.65 22.59 -31.77
C PRO A 37 -22.15 21.63 -32.84
N ALA A 38 -21.07 20.92 -32.51
CA ALA A 38 -20.46 19.95 -33.41
C ALA A 38 -21.53 18.91 -33.72
N ARG A 39 -22.00 18.88 -34.98
CA ARG A 39 -22.81 17.78 -35.48
C ARG A 39 -21.95 16.53 -35.37
N VAL A 40 -22.17 15.77 -34.31
CA VAL A 40 -21.54 14.48 -34.07
C VAL A 40 -21.96 13.57 -35.24
N PRO A 41 -21.01 13.10 -36.07
CA PRO A 41 -21.32 12.15 -37.12
C PRO A 41 -22.00 10.91 -36.51
N PRO A 42 -23.00 10.30 -37.16
CA PRO A 42 -23.76 9.18 -36.60
C PRO A 42 -22.93 7.94 -36.24
N ASP A 43 -21.67 7.85 -36.72
CA ASP A 43 -20.74 6.74 -36.42
C ASP A 43 -19.67 7.08 -35.36
N TYR A 44 -19.80 8.22 -34.68
CA TYR A 44 -18.80 8.69 -33.70
C TYR A 44 -18.63 7.74 -32.52
N ASP A 45 -19.70 7.05 -32.10
CA ASP A 45 -19.64 6.10 -30.99
C ASP A 45 -18.82 4.86 -31.34
N ALA A 46 -18.87 4.40 -32.60
CA ALA A 46 -18.08 3.26 -33.07
C ALA A 46 -16.59 3.63 -33.16
N GLU A 47 -16.26 4.83 -33.65
CA GLU A 47 -14.87 5.33 -33.65
C GLU A 47 -14.35 5.56 -32.24
N MET A 48 -15.17 6.11 -31.33
CA MET A 48 -14.78 6.33 -29.94
C MET A 48 -14.55 4.99 -29.22
N GLN A 49 -15.39 3.98 -29.45
CA GLN A 49 -15.19 2.63 -28.92
C GLN A 49 -13.93 1.98 -29.48
N ASN A 50 -13.66 2.11 -30.79
CA ASN A 50 -12.44 1.59 -31.41
C ASN A 50 -11.19 2.29 -30.87
N ARG A 51 -11.23 3.60 -30.67
CA ARG A 51 -10.14 4.37 -30.05
C ARG A 51 -9.94 4.00 -28.59
N ALA A 52 -11.00 3.81 -27.83
CA ALA A 52 -10.94 3.34 -26.45
C ALA A 52 -10.35 1.93 -26.37
N ARG A 53 -10.73 1.03 -27.28
CA ARG A 53 -10.18 -0.33 -27.38
C ARG A 53 -8.69 -0.32 -27.75
N ALA A 54 -8.28 0.53 -28.69
CA ALA A 54 -6.88 0.69 -29.07
C ALA A 54 -6.03 1.26 -27.92
N VAL A 55 -6.55 2.22 -27.16
CA VAL A 55 -5.88 2.77 -25.97
C VAL A 55 -5.82 1.73 -24.85
N ALA A 56 -6.89 0.96 -24.63
CA ALA A 56 -6.92 -0.13 -23.66
C ALA A 56 -5.94 -1.25 -24.04
N GLU A 57 -5.83 -1.60 -25.33
CA GLU A 57 -4.86 -2.58 -25.84
C GLU A 57 -3.43 -2.06 -25.72
N GLN A 58 -3.18 -0.77 -25.97
CA GLN A 58 -1.88 -0.16 -25.71
C GLN A 58 -1.52 -0.19 -24.22
N ARG A 59 -2.49 0.08 -23.32
CA ARG A 59 -2.28 -0.05 -21.87
C ARG A 59 -2.05 -1.50 -21.46
N ALA A 60 -2.78 -2.46 -22.01
CA ALA A 60 -2.60 -3.89 -21.72
C ALA A 60 -1.23 -4.39 -22.22
N ARG A 61 -0.79 -3.97 -23.42
CA ARG A 61 0.55 -4.24 -23.93
C ARG A 61 1.63 -3.58 -23.09
N ARG A 62 1.41 -2.34 -22.63
CA ARG A 62 2.34 -1.64 -21.75
C ARG A 62 2.41 -2.28 -20.36
N ALA A 63 1.31 -2.80 -19.84
CA ALA A 63 1.26 -3.53 -18.57
C ALA A 63 1.88 -4.94 -18.65
N GLN A 64 1.94 -5.56 -19.83
CA GLN A 64 2.69 -6.81 -20.06
C GLN A 64 4.19 -6.61 -20.29
N TYR A 65 4.63 -5.36 -20.52
CA TYR A 65 6.02 -4.99 -20.82
C TYR A 65 6.63 -3.99 -19.82
N LEU A 66 5.87 -3.51 -18.84
CA LEU A 66 6.46 -3.14 -17.56
C LEU A 66 6.73 -4.48 -16.88
N PRO A 67 8.01 -4.87 -16.71
CA PRO A 67 8.31 -5.84 -15.67
C PRO A 67 7.72 -5.29 -14.38
N ASP A 68 7.32 -6.16 -13.46
CA ASP A 68 7.16 -5.78 -12.07
C ASP A 68 8.55 -5.35 -11.56
N ASP A 69 8.97 -4.13 -11.89
CA ASP A 69 10.23 -3.47 -11.54
C ASP A 69 10.19 -3.00 -10.08
N ASP A 70 9.53 -3.75 -9.18
CA ASP A 70 9.49 -3.44 -7.74
C ASP A 70 10.49 -4.29 -6.93
N ASP A 71 11.31 -5.13 -7.59
CA ASP A 71 12.31 -5.99 -6.93
C ASP A 71 13.78 -5.68 -7.33
N ASP A 72 14.04 -4.75 -8.27
CA ASP A 72 15.41 -4.46 -8.78
C ASP A 72 16.15 -3.35 -8.00
N ASP A 73 15.52 -2.73 -6.99
CA ASP A 73 16.15 -1.73 -6.11
C ASP A 73 17.22 -2.36 -5.19
N GLU A 74 17.24 -3.69 -5.07
CA GLU A 74 18.12 -4.40 -4.13
C GLU A 74 19.53 -4.67 -4.69
N ASP A 75 19.68 -4.65 -6.01
CA ASP A 75 20.98 -4.71 -6.71
C ASP A 75 21.75 -3.39 -6.59
N ASP A 76 21.07 -2.28 -6.30
CA ASP A 76 21.66 -0.93 -6.30
C ASP A 76 22.58 -0.71 -5.08
N TRP A 77 22.34 -1.44 -3.98
CA TRP A 77 23.22 -1.44 -2.81
C TRP A 77 24.54 -2.20 -3.05
N GLU A 78 24.52 -3.27 -3.84
CA GLU A 78 25.73 -4.02 -4.20
C GLU A 78 26.50 -3.28 -5.31
N TYR A 79 25.78 -2.69 -6.26
CA TYR A 79 26.33 -1.85 -7.33
C TYR A 79 27.11 -0.63 -6.80
N ASN A 80 26.74 -0.10 -5.63
CA ASN A 80 27.45 1.01 -4.99
C ASN A 80 28.73 0.61 -4.22
N GLN A 81 29.00 -0.66 -3.98
CA GLN A 81 30.24 -1.11 -3.33
C GLN A 81 31.41 -1.31 -4.30
N PHE A 82 31.12 -1.52 -5.60
CA PHE A 82 32.13 -1.77 -6.61
C PHE A 82 32.85 -0.48 -7.06
N GLY A 83 34.14 -0.62 -7.40
CA GLY A 83 34.92 0.50 -7.94
C GLY A 83 34.41 0.94 -9.32
N PRO A 84 34.74 2.15 -9.82
CA PRO A 84 34.24 2.67 -11.10
C PRO A 84 34.45 1.73 -12.29
N ARG A 85 35.56 0.96 -12.28
CA ARG A 85 35.91 0.00 -13.33
C ARG A 85 35.01 -1.23 -13.33
N GLU A 86 34.68 -1.76 -12.15
CA GLU A 86 33.80 -2.92 -12.00
C GLU A 86 32.36 -2.54 -12.33
N ARG A 87 31.92 -1.34 -11.93
CA ARG A 87 30.61 -0.78 -12.35
C ARG A 87 30.49 -0.69 -13.87
N ALA A 88 31.54 -0.21 -14.56
CA ALA A 88 31.54 -0.16 -16.02
C ALA A 88 31.45 -1.55 -16.66
N TYR A 89 32.09 -2.57 -16.07
CA TYR A 89 32.01 -3.95 -16.55
C TYR A 89 30.61 -4.54 -16.35
N LEU A 90 30.00 -4.35 -15.18
CA LEU A 90 28.63 -4.78 -14.89
C LEU A 90 27.61 -4.10 -15.80
N ASN A 91 27.77 -2.80 -16.06
CA ASN A 91 26.92 -2.07 -17.02
C ASN A 91 27.09 -2.58 -18.45
N ALA A 92 28.33 -2.84 -18.87
CA ALA A 92 28.59 -3.40 -20.19
C ALA A 92 27.93 -4.78 -20.33
N LYS A 93 27.98 -5.61 -19.28
CA LYS A 93 27.33 -6.92 -19.23
C LYS A 93 25.79 -6.80 -19.26
N LYS A 94 25.19 -5.96 -18.40
CA LYS A 94 23.74 -5.69 -18.43
C LYS A 94 23.29 -5.18 -19.81
N ARG A 95 24.08 -4.31 -20.43
CA ARG A 95 23.81 -3.80 -21.80
C ARG A 95 23.92 -4.90 -22.86
N GLN A 96 24.88 -5.81 -22.74
CA GLN A 96 25.04 -6.95 -23.64
C GLN A 96 23.85 -7.92 -23.53
N GLU A 97 23.45 -8.25 -22.30
CA GLU A 97 22.29 -9.10 -22.05
C GLU A 97 20.99 -8.48 -22.56
N LEU A 98 20.82 -7.17 -22.40
CA LEU A 98 19.67 -6.44 -22.94
C LEU A 98 19.61 -6.52 -24.48
N LEU A 99 20.76 -6.36 -25.16
CA LEU A 99 20.86 -6.52 -26.61
C LEU A 99 20.57 -7.96 -27.04
N GLU A 100 21.06 -8.97 -26.32
CA GLU A 100 20.77 -10.36 -26.60
C GLU A 100 19.28 -10.67 -26.44
N ARG A 101 18.64 -10.17 -25.37
CA ARG A 101 17.20 -10.31 -25.13
C ARG A 101 16.40 -9.66 -26.26
N GLN A 102 16.81 -8.48 -26.73
CA GLN A 102 16.19 -7.81 -27.87
C GLN A 102 16.36 -8.62 -29.18
N GLN A 103 17.53 -9.23 -29.41
CA GLN A 103 17.74 -10.11 -30.55
C GLN A 103 16.87 -11.37 -30.49
N ARG A 104 16.77 -12.01 -29.31
CA ARG A 104 15.88 -13.16 -29.10
C ARG A 104 14.42 -12.81 -29.38
N GLN A 105 13.96 -11.63 -28.96
CA GLN A 105 12.60 -11.17 -29.26
C GLN A 105 12.39 -10.95 -30.77
N ARG A 106 13.37 -10.37 -31.48
CA ARG A 106 13.29 -10.23 -32.95
C ARG A 106 13.29 -11.58 -33.65
N ALA A 107 14.13 -12.51 -33.22
CA ALA A 107 14.18 -13.86 -33.79
C ALA A 107 12.84 -14.60 -33.59
N LEU A 108 12.22 -14.47 -32.41
CA LEU A 108 10.89 -15.02 -32.16
C LEU A 108 9.81 -14.38 -33.05
N GLN A 109 9.83 -13.06 -33.23
CA GLN A 109 8.89 -12.39 -34.13
C GLN A 109 9.09 -12.80 -35.59
N GLU A 110 10.33 -12.98 -36.02
CA GLU A 110 10.65 -13.45 -37.36
C GLU A 110 10.19 -14.90 -37.57
N GLN A 111 10.39 -15.76 -36.56
CA GLN A 111 9.89 -17.13 -36.57
C GLN A 111 8.36 -17.18 -36.68
N GLN A 112 7.64 -16.37 -35.87
CA GLN A 112 6.19 -16.25 -35.97
C GLN A 112 5.74 -15.74 -37.35
N ARG A 113 6.50 -14.83 -37.95
CA ARG A 113 6.21 -14.30 -39.29
C ARG A 113 6.40 -15.36 -40.38
N LEU A 114 7.40 -16.22 -40.26
CA LEU A 114 7.63 -17.35 -41.15
C LEU A 114 6.53 -18.40 -41.02
N GLU A 115 6.16 -18.77 -39.78
CA GLU A 115 5.09 -19.71 -39.51
C GLU A 115 3.74 -19.20 -40.07
N ALA A 116 3.44 -17.92 -39.90
CA ALA A 116 2.25 -17.30 -40.48
C ALA A 116 2.25 -17.29 -42.02
N LEU A 117 3.42 -17.21 -42.66
CA LEU A 117 3.53 -17.34 -44.12
C LEU A 117 3.33 -18.79 -44.58
N GLU A 118 3.88 -19.76 -43.86
CA GLU A 118 3.68 -21.18 -44.13
C GLU A 118 2.22 -21.62 -43.93
N GLU A 119 1.55 -21.09 -42.90
CA GLU A 119 0.12 -21.34 -42.71
C GLU A 119 -0.71 -20.77 -43.87
N LYS A 120 -0.33 -19.59 -44.38
CA LYS A 120 -0.97 -19.00 -45.57
C LYS A 120 -0.76 -19.85 -46.82
N THR A 121 0.45 -20.35 -47.08
CA THR A 121 0.67 -21.22 -48.25
C THR A 121 -0.10 -22.53 -48.12
N ARG A 122 -0.16 -23.11 -46.93
CA ARG A 122 -0.92 -24.34 -46.66
C ARG A 122 -2.44 -24.14 -46.84
N THR A 123 -2.97 -23.00 -46.39
CA THR A 123 -4.39 -22.66 -46.57
C THR A 123 -4.72 -22.36 -48.04
N GLU A 124 -3.83 -21.74 -48.79
CA GLU A 124 -3.99 -21.55 -50.23
C GLU A 124 -3.92 -22.87 -51.01
N GLU A 125 -2.98 -23.74 -50.69
CA GLU A 125 -2.84 -25.07 -51.32
C GLU A 125 -4.08 -25.93 -51.06
N THR A 126 -4.57 -25.96 -49.83
CA THR A 126 -5.81 -26.68 -49.49
C THR A 126 -7.02 -26.08 -50.22
N ARG A 127 -7.09 -24.75 -50.37
CA ARG A 127 -8.14 -24.09 -51.16
C ARG A 127 -8.07 -24.48 -52.64
N LEU A 128 -6.88 -24.53 -53.23
CA LEU A 128 -6.68 -24.96 -54.62
C LEU A 128 -7.06 -26.43 -54.81
N ARG A 129 -6.63 -27.32 -53.89
CA ARG A 129 -6.98 -28.73 -53.92
C ARG A 129 -8.48 -28.96 -53.83
N MET A 130 -9.18 -28.18 -52.99
CA MET A 130 -10.63 -28.23 -52.89
C MET A 130 -11.30 -27.73 -54.18
N GLN A 131 -10.77 -26.66 -54.80
CA GLN A 131 -11.29 -26.14 -56.07
C GLN A 131 -11.08 -27.13 -57.24
N GLU A 132 -9.94 -27.83 -57.26
CA GLU A 132 -9.65 -28.88 -58.23
C GLU A 132 -10.54 -30.11 -58.03
N ALA A 133 -10.75 -30.53 -56.78
CA ALA A 133 -11.68 -31.62 -56.45
C ALA A 133 -13.11 -31.32 -56.94
N MET A 134 -13.61 -30.11 -56.68
CA MET A 134 -14.91 -29.67 -57.24
C MET A 134 -14.92 -29.64 -58.77
N ARG A 135 -13.79 -29.34 -59.42
CA ARG A 135 -13.68 -29.35 -60.88
C ARG A 135 -13.76 -30.78 -61.44
N LEU A 136 -13.15 -31.74 -60.77
CA LEU A 136 -13.18 -33.16 -61.15
C LEU A 136 -14.58 -33.77 -60.96
N GLU A 137 -15.25 -33.46 -59.85
CA GLU A 137 -16.63 -33.89 -59.61
C GLU A 137 -17.56 -33.42 -60.72
N ARG A 138 -17.44 -32.16 -61.15
CA ARG A 138 -18.23 -31.59 -62.25
C ARG A 138 -17.99 -32.24 -63.61
N VAL A 139 -16.84 -32.88 -63.83
CA VAL A 139 -16.52 -33.58 -65.09
C VAL A 139 -17.02 -35.03 -65.05
N GLY A 140 -17.19 -35.63 -63.86
CA GLY A 140 -17.71 -36.98 -63.67
C GLY A 140 -19.20 -37.14 -64.00
N ASP A 141 -20.00 -36.08 -63.83
CA ASP A 141 -21.46 -36.13 -64.02
C ASP A 141 -21.95 -36.05 -65.49
N ILE A 142 -21.04 -36.06 -66.49
CA ILE A 142 -21.38 -35.97 -67.93
C ILE A 142 -21.18 -37.31 -68.67
N VAL A 143 -20.83 -38.39 -67.98
CA VAL A 143 -20.80 -39.74 -68.58
C VAL A 143 -22.00 -40.56 -68.09
N ASP A 144 -22.84 -40.93 -69.07
CA ASP A 144 -24.15 -41.58 -68.98
C ASP A 144 -24.28 -42.75 -67.99
N PRO A 145 -25.44 -42.87 -67.32
CA PRO A 145 -25.83 -44.01 -66.50
C PRO A 145 -26.62 -45.04 -67.34
N CYS A 146 -25.96 -46.08 -67.83
CA CYS A 146 -26.62 -47.25 -68.43
C CYS A 146 -25.82 -48.53 -68.16
N GLU A 147 -26.15 -49.23 -67.07
CA GLU A 147 -26.06 -50.69 -66.81
C GLU A 147 -26.02 -50.91 -65.29
N ALA A 148 -27.13 -51.21 -64.61
CA ALA A 148 -27.87 -52.48 -64.55
C ALA A 148 -27.26 -53.52 -63.57
N VAL A 149 -28.18 -54.04 -62.75
CA VAL A 149 -28.27 -55.37 -62.11
C VAL A 149 -27.68 -55.60 -60.71
N ASP A 150 -28.63 -55.82 -59.79
CA ASP A 150 -28.69 -56.67 -58.58
C ASP A 150 -27.44 -57.00 -57.75
N SER A 151 -27.56 -56.73 -56.44
CA SER A 151 -27.27 -57.62 -55.28
C SER A 151 -27.33 -56.72 -54.02
N ASP A 152 -28.37 -56.76 -53.20
CA ASP A 152 -28.54 -57.70 -52.09
C ASP A 152 -27.22 -58.02 -51.38
N ASP A 153 -26.90 -57.30 -50.29
CA ASP A 153 -26.67 -57.92 -48.99
C ASP A 153 -26.56 -56.84 -47.91
N GLY A 154 -27.13 -57.14 -46.75
CA GLY A 154 -27.06 -56.29 -45.57
C GLY A 154 -25.65 -56.26 -44.97
N LEU A 155 -25.44 -55.31 -44.05
CA LEU A 155 -24.95 -55.58 -42.69
C LEU A 155 -24.49 -54.28 -41.99
N GLN A 156 -25.13 -54.07 -40.83
CA GLN A 156 -24.54 -53.65 -39.56
C GLN A 156 -23.87 -52.27 -39.42
N GLU A 157 -24.66 -51.39 -38.80
CA GLU A 157 -24.29 -50.64 -37.60
C GLU A 157 -22.95 -51.04 -36.94
N LYS A 158 -21.98 -50.11 -36.96
CA LYS A 158 -20.97 -50.02 -35.91
C LYS A 158 -20.87 -48.58 -35.41
N GLY A 159 -21.49 -48.35 -34.26
CA GLY A 159 -21.32 -47.15 -33.46
C GLY A 159 -19.86 -46.97 -33.03
N PHE A 160 -19.32 -45.80 -33.31
CA PHE A 160 -18.03 -45.37 -32.78
C PHE A 160 -18.19 -44.94 -31.32
N GLN A 161 -17.64 -45.76 -30.43
CA GLN A 161 -17.51 -45.48 -29.00
C GLN A 161 -16.54 -44.30 -28.78
N ARG A 162 -17.00 -43.31 -28.02
CA ARG A 162 -16.18 -42.28 -27.38
C ARG A 162 -15.25 -42.92 -26.34
N PRO A 163 -13.92 -42.69 -26.37
CA PRO A 163 -13.08 -43.00 -25.23
C PRO A 163 -13.20 -41.91 -24.16
N LYS A 164 -13.78 -42.25 -23.01
CA LYS A 164 -13.57 -41.52 -21.75
C LYS A 164 -12.29 -42.08 -21.11
N ALA A 165 -11.20 -41.34 -21.17
CA ALA A 165 -9.99 -41.64 -20.39
C ALA A 165 -9.85 -40.61 -19.26
N SER A 166 -10.33 -41.01 -18.09
CA SER A 166 -9.97 -40.46 -16.78
C SER A 166 -8.51 -40.79 -16.47
N ARG A 167 -7.70 -39.78 -16.13
CA ARG A 167 -6.42 -40.01 -15.44
C ARG A 167 -6.11 -38.86 -14.49
N GLY A 168 -6.84 -38.83 -13.38
CA GLY A 168 -6.47 -38.06 -12.20
C GLY A 168 -5.28 -38.75 -11.53
N TYR A 169 -4.09 -38.18 -11.69
CA TYR A 169 -2.92 -38.56 -10.90
C TYR A 169 -2.99 -37.83 -9.55
N SER A 170 -3.54 -38.49 -8.53
CA SER A 170 -3.31 -38.11 -7.14
C SER A 170 -1.91 -38.54 -6.74
N ARG A 171 -0.98 -37.58 -6.72
CA ARG A 171 0.32 -37.69 -6.04
C ARG A 171 0.08 -37.63 -4.53
N THR A 172 -0.03 -38.79 -3.88
CA THR A 172 0.13 -38.90 -2.43
C THR A 172 1.61 -38.95 -2.09
N VAL A 173 2.10 -37.91 -1.42
CA VAL A 173 3.44 -37.84 -0.84
C VAL A 173 3.42 -38.63 0.49
N PRO A 174 4.35 -39.58 0.73
CA PRO A 174 4.44 -40.25 2.01
C PRO A 174 4.99 -39.29 3.07
N VAL A 175 4.15 -38.93 4.03
CA VAL A 175 4.52 -38.20 5.25
C VAL A 175 5.25 -39.17 6.17
N ASN A 176 6.55 -38.97 6.30
CA ASN A 176 7.42 -39.72 7.21
C ASN A 176 7.28 -39.15 8.63
N GLN A 177 6.26 -39.59 9.37
CA GLN A 177 6.07 -39.28 10.80
C GLN A 177 7.10 -40.04 11.62
N HIS A 178 8.23 -39.40 11.93
CA HIS A 178 9.05 -39.82 13.06
C HIS A 178 8.41 -39.27 14.34
N GLN A 179 7.82 -40.18 15.10
CA GLN A 179 7.37 -39.95 16.47
C GLN A 179 8.56 -39.48 17.31
N ARG A 180 8.60 -38.19 17.63
CA ARG A 180 9.42 -37.66 18.73
C ARG A 180 8.61 -37.78 20.01
N SER A 181 9.13 -38.59 20.92
CA SER A 181 8.64 -38.74 22.30
C SER A 181 8.50 -37.38 23.01
N PRO A 182 7.44 -37.16 23.79
CA PRO A 182 7.30 -35.94 24.59
C PRO A 182 8.27 -35.99 25.78
N ALA A 183 9.24 -35.09 25.80
CA ALA A 183 10.09 -34.84 26.94
C ALA A 183 9.28 -34.12 28.04
N SER A 184 9.08 -34.84 29.14
CA SER A 184 8.95 -34.38 30.53
C SER A 184 8.76 -32.88 30.75
N THR A 185 7.51 -32.47 30.93
CA THR A 185 7.14 -31.19 31.55
C THR A 185 7.55 -31.21 33.02
N LYS A 186 8.65 -30.52 33.34
CA LYS A 186 9.03 -30.16 34.71
C LYS A 186 8.13 -29.00 35.14
N THR A 187 7.08 -29.33 35.89
CA THR A 187 6.21 -28.37 36.57
C THR A 187 7.02 -27.65 37.66
N GLU A 188 7.39 -26.39 37.42
CA GLU A 188 7.88 -25.50 38.46
C GLU A 188 6.74 -24.60 38.93
N LEU A 189 6.33 -24.82 40.19
CA LEU A 189 5.42 -23.98 40.95
C LEU A 189 6.15 -22.72 41.43
N PRO A 190 5.55 -21.52 41.38
CA PRO A 190 6.11 -20.34 42.04
C PRO A 190 5.63 -20.29 43.50
N SER A 191 6.48 -20.72 44.43
CA SER A 191 6.36 -20.39 45.85
C SER A 191 7.50 -19.44 46.23
N HIS A 192 7.19 -18.15 46.32
CA HIS A 192 8.06 -17.17 46.98
C HIS A 192 7.26 -16.46 48.08
N THR A 193 7.16 -17.12 49.23
CA THR A 193 6.99 -16.45 50.53
C THR A 193 8.38 -16.04 50.99
N THR A 194 8.61 -14.74 51.04
CA THR A 194 9.81 -14.09 51.54
C THR A 194 9.83 -14.19 53.06
N GLU A 195 10.64 -15.10 53.60
CA GLU A 195 11.09 -15.07 54.99
C GLU A 195 12.56 -14.63 55.03
N PRO A 196 12.95 -13.70 55.92
CA PRO A 196 14.35 -13.29 56.08
C PRO A 196 15.11 -14.35 56.90
N GLN A 197 15.73 -15.32 56.23
CA GLN A 197 16.61 -16.27 56.91
C GLN A 197 17.97 -15.63 57.24
N SER A 198 18.24 -15.62 58.54
CA SER A 198 19.52 -15.35 59.20
C SER A 198 20.72 -16.05 58.56
N PRO A 199 21.95 -15.53 58.77
CA PRO A 199 23.19 -16.08 58.20
C PRO A 199 23.47 -17.49 58.77
N ARG A 200 23.13 -18.52 58.00
CA ARG A 200 23.41 -19.91 58.34
C ARG A 200 24.88 -20.21 58.08
N ALA A 201 25.59 -20.60 59.15
CA ALA A 201 27.00 -20.94 59.16
C ALA A 201 27.40 -21.87 58.00
N ALA A 202 28.56 -21.54 57.40
CA ALA A 202 29.20 -22.23 56.30
C ALA A 202 29.27 -23.75 56.54
N ARG A 203 28.47 -24.52 55.80
CA ARG A 203 28.69 -25.95 55.63
C ARG A 203 29.84 -26.13 54.66
N GLN A 204 30.95 -26.66 55.15
CA GLN A 204 32.06 -27.08 54.29
C GLN A 204 31.55 -28.15 53.32
N PRO A 205 31.75 -27.99 52.00
CA PRO A 205 31.42 -29.02 51.03
C PRO A 205 32.32 -30.23 51.27
N SER A 206 31.70 -31.37 51.53
CA SER A 206 32.36 -32.68 51.57
C SER A 206 33.09 -32.95 50.25
N PRO A 207 34.31 -33.53 50.27
CA PRO A 207 35.11 -33.78 49.09
C PRO A 207 34.42 -34.83 48.21
N THR A 208 33.85 -34.39 47.10
CA THR A 208 33.36 -35.26 46.03
C THR A 208 34.52 -36.13 45.53
N PRO A 209 34.35 -37.45 45.38
CA PRO A 209 35.41 -38.33 44.89
C PRO A 209 35.86 -37.86 43.50
N THR A 210 37.15 -37.53 43.41
CA THR A 210 37.82 -37.14 42.18
C THR A 210 37.65 -38.27 41.16
N PRO A 211 36.91 -38.07 40.05
CA PRO A 211 36.83 -39.09 39.02
C PRO A 211 38.24 -39.33 38.49
N SER A 212 38.64 -40.60 38.47
CA SER A 212 39.91 -41.08 37.95
C SER A 212 40.20 -40.43 36.61
N SER A 213 41.36 -39.79 36.51
CA SER A 213 41.87 -39.12 35.31
C SER A 213 42.15 -40.16 34.22
N GLU A 214 41.09 -40.58 33.52
CA GLU A 214 41.20 -41.31 32.28
C GLU A 214 41.72 -40.32 31.23
N GLN A 215 42.96 -40.53 30.77
CA GLN A 215 43.66 -39.64 29.84
C GLN A 215 42.89 -39.59 28.51
N VAL A 216 42.01 -38.60 28.37
CA VAL A 216 41.33 -38.31 27.09
C VAL A 216 42.42 -37.87 26.11
N LEU A 217 42.74 -38.73 25.15
CA LEU A 217 43.64 -38.41 24.05
C LEU A 217 43.13 -37.14 23.35
N PRO A 218 44.01 -36.18 22.99
CA PRO A 218 43.61 -34.95 22.33
C PRO A 218 42.95 -35.29 21.00
N ILE A 219 41.65 -35.00 20.89
CA ILE A 219 40.89 -35.14 19.65
C ILE A 219 41.51 -34.19 18.63
N GLN A 220 42.08 -34.73 17.54
CA GLN A 220 42.57 -33.91 16.44
C GLN A 220 41.38 -33.46 15.59
N TYR A 221 41.09 -32.16 15.64
CA TYR A 221 40.08 -31.56 14.78
C TYR A 221 40.66 -31.40 13.37
N THR A 222 40.02 -32.05 12.40
CA THR A 222 40.32 -31.81 10.97
C THR A 222 39.64 -30.53 10.48
N GLU A 223 40.13 -29.94 9.40
CA GLU A 223 39.54 -28.75 8.76
C GLU A 223 38.04 -28.93 8.45
N GLU A 224 37.62 -30.16 8.12
CA GLU A 224 36.22 -30.50 7.89
C GLU A 224 35.35 -30.29 9.15
N HIS A 225 35.88 -30.59 10.34
CA HIS A 225 35.18 -30.36 11.60
C HIS A 225 35.00 -28.86 11.86
N GLU A 226 36.00 -28.04 11.55
CA GLU A 226 35.90 -26.58 11.71
C GLU A 226 34.87 -25.99 10.75
N LYS A 227 34.88 -26.44 9.48
CA LYS A 227 33.88 -26.04 8.48
C LYS A 227 32.47 -26.46 8.90
N ALA A 228 32.30 -27.68 9.39
CA ALA A 228 31.02 -28.18 9.89
C ALA A 228 30.54 -27.37 11.11
N ALA A 229 31.44 -27.10 12.06
CA ALA A 229 31.14 -26.29 13.24
C ALA A 229 30.71 -24.87 12.85
N SER A 230 31.41 -24.22 11.91
CA SER A 230 31.04 -22.90 11.38
C SER A 230 29.64 -22.92 10.75
N HIS A 231 29.33 -23.94 9.94
CA HIS A 231 28.00 -24.06 9.33
C HIS A 231 26.89 -24.25 10.37
N ILE A 232 27.11 -25.09 11.39
CA ILE A 232 26.15 -25.32 12.48
C ILE A 232 25.93 -24.03 13.27
N GLN A 233 27.00 -23.30 13.61
CA GLN A 233 26.91 -22.03 14.32
C GLN A 233 26.15 -20.98 13.50
N GLN A 234 26.43 -20.88 12.20
CA GLN A 234 25.73 -19.96 11.31
C GLN A 234 24.23 -20.28 11.25
N ARG A 235 23.86 -21.55 11.07
CA ARG A 235 22.46 -22.00 11.07
C ARG A 235 21.77 -21.68 12.39
N TYR A 236 22.44 -21.91 13.51
CA TYR A 236 21.91 -21.59 14.84
C TYR A 236 21.66 -20.08 14.99
N ARG A 237 22.60 -19.24 14.56
CA ARG A 237 22.46 -17.77 14.60
C ARG A 237 21.31 -17.28 13.74
N ILE A 238 21.18 -17.77 12.50
CA ILE A 238 20.06 -17.45 11.60
C ILE A 238 18.73 -17.82 12.27
N HIS A 239 18.64 -19.02 12.83
CA HIS A 239 17.42 -19.47 13.48
C HIS A 239 17.09 -18.68 14.76
N ALA A 240 18.10 -18.31 15.56
CA ALA A 240 17.93 -17.46 16.72
C ALA A 240 17.43 -16.05 16.34
N ALA A 241 18.01 -15.45 15.29
CA ALA A 241 17.54 -14.18 14.74
C ALA A 241 16.10 -14.29 14.21
N SER A 242 15.76 -15.38 13.52
CA SER A 242 14.38 -15.62 13.06
C SER A 242 13.39 -15.65 14.21
N ARG A 243 13.71 -16.38 15.29
CA ARG A 243 12.86 -16.44 16.48
C ARG A 243 12.73 -15.08 17.17
N ALA A 244 13.80 -14.28 17.16
CA ALA A 244 13.75 -12.93 17.70
C ALA A 244 12.77 -12.04 16.91
N LEU A 245 12.79 -12.11 15.58
CA LEU A 245 11.80 -11.43 14.74
C LEU A 245 10.37 -11.92 15.01
N ASP A 246 10.15 -13.23 15.13
CA ASP A 246 8.83 -13.80 15.45
C ASP A 246 8.32 -13.32 16.82
N LYS A 247 9.22 -13.19 17.79
CA LYS A 247 8.90 -12.64 19.11
C LYS A 247 8.51 -11.16 19.02
N VAL A 248 9.23 -10.35 18.25
CA VAL A 248 8.88 -8.93 18.04
C VAL A 248 7.52 -8.81 17.35
N ALA A 249 7.26 -9.62 16.32
CA ALA A 249 5.97 -9.64 15.64
C ALA A 249 4.82 -9.99 16.59
N SER A 250 5.02 -10.99 17.46
CA SER A 250 4.03 -11.35 18.49
C SER A 250 3.78 -10.20 19.47
N GLN A 251 4.85 -9.48 19.88
CA GLN A 251 4.72 -8.31 20.76
C GLN A 251 3.97 -7.16 20.07
N PHE A 252 4.19 -6.96 18.78
CA PHE A 252 3.48 -5.96 17.98
C PHE A 252 1.97 -6.26 17.93
N GLU A 253 1.59 -7.48 17.58
CA GLU A 253 0.17 -7.89 17.55
C GLU A 253 -0.49 -7.84 18.93
N GLU A 254 0.23 -8.22 19.99
CA GLU A 254 -0.24 -8.10 21.37
C GLU A 254 -0.52 -6.64 21.74
N LEU A 255 0.43 -5.73 21.46
CA LEU A 255 0.27 -4.30 21.72
C LEU A 255 -0.92 -3.73 20.94
N LYS A 256 -1.05 -4.08 19.67
CA LYS A 256 -2.14 -3.63 18.81
C LYS A 256 -3.50 -4.11 19.30
N SER A 257 -3.60 -5.37 19.73
CA SER A 257 -4.86 -5.94 20.26
C SER A 257 -5.26 -5.35 21.61
N LYS A 258 -4.29 -4.96 22.43
CA LYS A 258 -4.50 -4.39 23.77
C LYS A 258 -4.81 -2.90 23.72
N PHE A 259 -4.37 -2.21 22.68
CA PHE A 259 -4.54 -0.77 22.55
C PHE A 259 -6.00 -0.42 22.25
N VAL A 260 -6.54 0.56 22.99
CA VAL A 260 -7.89 1.10 22.80
C VAL A 260 -7.77 2.59 22.57
N TYR A 261 -8.33 3.06 21.45
CA TYR A 261 -8.34 4.48 21.10
C TYR A 261 -9.25 5.26 22.07
N PRO A 262 -8.76 6.34 22.70
CA PRO A 262 -9.58 7.16 23.59
C PRO A 262 -10.58 8.00 22.79
N SER A 263 -11.80 8.13 23.30
CA SER A 263 -12.87 8.94 22.69
C SER A 263 -12.68 10.44 22.85
N SER A 264 -11.80 10.87 23.75
CA SER A 264 -11.45 12.28 23.96
C SER A 264 -9.94 12.42 24.10
N ILE A 265 -9.38 13.44 23.46
CA ILE A 265 -7.94 13.72 23.42
C ILE A 265 -7.70 15.14 23.95
N ASP A 266 -6.72 15.30 24.85
CA ASP A 266 -6.35 16.61 25.37
C ASP A 266 -5.20 17.23 24.57
N PHE A 267 -5.35 18.47 24.12
CA PHE A 267 -4.32 19.20 23.39
C PHE A 267 -3.75 20.33 24.24
N GLN A 268 -2.47 20.64 24.07
CA GLN A 268 -1.85 21.80 24.69
C GLN A 268 -2.34 23.07 23.97
N LYS A 269 -2.85 24.04 24.72
CA LYS A 269 -3.33 25.31 24.15
C LYS A 269 -2.14 26.08 23.53
N PRO A 270 -2.22 26.52 22.26
CA PRO A 270 -1.20 27.37 21.68
C PRO A 270 -1.17 28.71 22.45
N GLY A 271 0.02 29.12 22.92
CA GLY A 271 0.17 30.33 23.75
C GLY A 271 0.86 30.14 25.10
N GLY A 272 1.40 28.95 25.40
CA GLY A 272 2.35 28.74 26.49
C GLY A 272 1.75 28.58 27.90
N GLY A 273 0.43 28.46 28.03
CA GLY A 273 -0.21 28.05 29.28
C GLY A 273 -0.24 26.53 29.45
N GLU A 274 -0.29 26.05 30.70
CA GLU A 274 -0.57 24.64 31.06
C GLU A 274 -2.05 24.26 30.85
N GLU A 275 -2.83 25.17 30.25
CA GLU A 275 -4.21 24.91 29.88
C GLU A 275 -4.30 23.87 28.77
N THR A 276 -5.20 22.91 28.97
CA THR A 276 -5.47 21.84 28.02
C THR A 276 -6.86 22.00 27.42
N ILE A 277 -6.98 21.65 26.14
CA ILE A 277 -8.24 21.65 25.39
C ILE A 277 -8.64 20.20 25.18
N SER A 278 -9.70 19.73 25.85
CA SER A 278 -10.26 18.40 25.62
C SER A 278 -11.11 18.41 24.35
N VAL A 279 -10.70 17.63 23.36
CA VAL A 279 -11.39 17.47 22.08
C VAL A 279 -12.05 16.10 22.03
N LEU A 280 -13.32 16.05 21.62
CA LEU A 280 -14.03 14.80 21.40
C LEU A 280 -13.76 14.29 19.98
N VAL A 281 -13.34 13.03 19.87
CA VAL A 281 -13.03 12.39 18.60
C VAL A 281 -14.34 11.91 17.97
N THR A 282 -14.64 12.37 16.76
CA THR A 282 -15.89 12.02 16.07
C THR A 282 -15.70 10.94 15.01
N ARG A 283 -14.48 10.75 14.49
CA ARG A 283 -14.17 9.76 13.45
C ARG A 283 -13.61 8.47 14.05
N PRO A 284 -14.08 7.29 13.61
CA PRO A 284 -13.52 6.03 14.04
C PRO A 284 -12.11 5.81 13.47
N PRO A 285 -11.25 5.03 14.16
CA PRO A 285 -9.89 4.71 13.69
C PRO A 285 -9.83 3.94 12.36
N SER A 286 -10.95 3.37 11.91
CA SER A 286 -11.06 2.62 10.65
C SER A 286 -10.87 3.49 9.42
N ASP A 287 -11.23 4.77 9.52
CA ASP A 287 -11.23 5.71 8.39
C ASP A 287 -9.80 6.11 7.97
N PHE A 288 -8.81 5.80 8.81
CA PHE A 288 -7.40 6.12 8.59
C PHE A 288 -6.59 4.95 8.02
N ASN A 289 -7.25 3.88 7.57
CA ASN A 289 -6.59 2.75 6.94
C ASN A 289 -6.18 3.02 5.49
N ASP A 290 -6.67 4.10 4.88
CA ASP A 290 -6.39 4.40 3.49
C ASP A 290 -4.92 4.75 3.30
N GLU A 291 -4.25 3.99 2.43
CA GLU A 291 -2.86 4.19 2.00
C GLU A 291 -2.75 5.37 1.04
N SER A 292 -3.68 6.34 1.09
CA SER A 292 -3.46 7.63 0.45
C SER A 292 -2.25 8.27 1.14
N ASP A 293 -1.09 8.00 0.57
CA ASP A 293 0.25 8.41 1.00
C ASP A 293 0.48 9.90 0.80
N GLU A 294 -0.58 10.69 0.62
CA GLU A 294 -0.43 12.13 0.68
C GLU A 294 -0.11 12.48 2.13
N PRO A 295 1.14 12.90 2.42
CA PRO A 295 1.44 13.43 3.72
C PRO A 295 0.50 14.61 3.86
N MET A 296 -0.41 14.55 4.82
CA MET A 296 -1.13 15.74 5.21
C MET A 296 -0.09 16.68 5.82
N GLU A 297 0.57 17.46 4.96
CA GLU A 297 1.36 18.65 5.27
C GLU A 297 0.40 19.69 5.83
N VAL A 298 -0.07 19.41 7.05
CA VAL A 298 -0.73 20.41 7.87
C VAL A 298 0.40 21.22 8.47
N ASP A 299 0.98 22.12 7.68
CA ASP A 299 1.91 23.18 8.11
C ASP A 299 1.24 24.24 9.01
N GLY A 300 0.01 23.96 9.48
CA GLY A 300 -0.68 24.78 10.47
C GLY A 300 -0.07 24.65 11.87
N PRO A 301 -0.53 25.48 12.83
CA PRO A 301 -0.20 25.31 14.24
C PRO A 301 -0.75 23.96 14.73
N GLN A 302 0.06 22.91 14.60
CA GLN A 302 -0.27 21.57 15.00
C GLN A 302 -0.49 21.58 16.51
N GLY A 303 -1.72 21.23 16.94
CA GLY A 303 -2.03 21.07 18.34
C GLY A 303 -1.13 19.98 18.92
N LYS A 304 -0.23 20.34 19.83
CA LYS A 304 0.63 19.37 20.49
C LYS A 304 -0.20 18.53 21.46
N LEU A 305 -0.04 17.21 21.41
CA LEU A 305 -0.70 16.32 22.34
C LEU A 305 -0.23 16.62 23.77
N ALA A 306 -1.16 16.88 24.68
CA ALA A 306 -0.81 17.18 26.07
C ALA A 306 -0.37 15.91 26.82
N TYR A 307 0.52 16.05 27.79
CA TYR A 307 0.93 14.97 28.70
C TYR A 307 -0.05 14.85 29.88
N THR A 308 -1.31 14.52 29.57
CA THR A 308 -2.35 14.27 30.59
C THR A 308 -2.54 12.78 30.83
N SER A 309 -3.18 12.42 31.95
CA SER A 309 -3.52 11.03 32.27
C SER A 309 -4.45 10.40 31.23
N LYS A 310 -5.31 11.18 30.58
CA LYS A 310 -6.20 10.72 29.51
C LYS A 310 -5.43 10.31 28.25
N ASN A 311 -4.39 11.06 27.91
CA ASN A 311 -3.55 10.80 26.75
C ASN A 311 -2.43 9.78 27.02
N TYR A 312 -2.27 9.34 28.27
CA TYR A 312 -1.18 8.44 28.67
C TYR A 312 -1.16 7.15 27.83
N ALA A 313 -2.33 6.59 27.50
CA ALA A 313 -2.41 5.39 26.67
C ALA A 313 -1.83 5.59 25.26
N ILE A 314 -2.03 6.78 24.66
CA ILE A 314 -1.50 7.12 23.34
C ILE A 314 0.03 7.22 23.40
N HIS A 315 0.55 8.00 24.35
CA HIS A 315 2.01 8.17 24.53
C HIS A 315 2.68 6.84 24.84
N GLN A 316 2.09 6.03 25.73
CA GLN A 316 2.61 4.71 26.08
C GLN A 316 2.65 3.77 24.88
N TYR A 317 1.62 3.80 24.02
CA TYR A 317 1.58 2.98 22.81
C TYR A 317 2.64 3.43 21.81
N PHE A 318 2.78 4.74 21.59
CA PHE A 318 3.83 5.31 20.73
C PHE A 318 5.24 4.92 21.21
N ASP A 319 5.54 5.13 22.49
CA ASP A 319 6.81 4.71 23.10
C ASP A 319 7.06 3.20 22.97
N ALA A 320 6.00 2.39 23.00
CA ALA A 320 6.10 0.94 22.85
C ALA A 320 6.43 0.54 21.40
N LEU A 321 5.86 1.23 20.41
CA LEU A 321 6.19 1.05 18.99
C LEU A 321 7.65 1.42 18.71
N ASP A 322 8.11 2.56 19.23
CA ASP A 322 9.51 3.00 19.10
C ASP A 322 10.49 1.97 19.72
N LYS A 323 10.14 1.42 20.90
CA LYS A 323 10.92 0.34 21.52
C LYS A 323 10.95 -0.94 20.67
N LEU A 324 9.90 -1.25 19.92
CA LEU A 324 9.91 -2.40 19.00
C LEU A 324 10.81 -2.14 17.80
N LEU A 325 10.82 -0.92 17.25
CA LEU A 325 11.75 -0.53 16.18
C LEU A 325 13.21 -0.66 16.64
N MET A 326 13.54 -0.14 17.82
CA MET A 326 14.88 -0.29 18.41
C MET A 326 15.29 -1.76 18.60
N LYS A 327 14.34 -2.64 18.96
CA LYS A 327 14.60 -4.08 19.07
C LYS A 327 14.83 -4.73 17.69
N LEU A 328 14.10 -4.31 16.65
CA LEU A 328 14.29 -4.82 15.29
C LEU A 328 15.67 -4.47 14.75
N ASP A 329 16.16 -3.25 15.01
CA ASP A 329 17.50 -2.83 14.60
C ASP A 329 18.61 -3.68 15.24
N GLY A 330 18.40 -4.12 16.47
CA GLY A 330 19.29 -5.05 17.17
C GLY A 330 19.30 -6.48 16.61
N VAL A 331 18.36 -6.86 15.74
CA VAL A 331 18.34 -8.21 15.14
C VAL A 331 19.21 -8.27 13.89
N GLU A 332 20.36 -8.93 14.03
CA GLU A 332 21.29 -9.21 12.94
C GLU A 332 20.74 -10.27 11.97
N SER A 333 20.90 -10.02 10.67
CA SER A 333 20.42 -10.94 9.62
C SER A 333 21.43 -12.03 9.23
N TRP A 334 22.68 -11.93 9.68
CA TRP A 334 23.77 -12.87 9.37
C TRP A 334 23.92 -13.16 7.85
N GLY A 335 23.65 -12.16 7.01
CA GLY A 335 23.68 -12.26 5.54
C GLY A 335 22.47 -12.95 4.91
N TYR A 336 21.55 -13.52 5.68
CA TYR A 336 20.41 -14.24 5.13
C TYR A 336 19.33 -13.29 4.60
N LYS A 337 19.07 -13.35 3.29
CA LYS A 337 18.14 -12.46 2.56
C LYS A 337 16.73 -12.45 3.16
N GLY A 338 16.17 -13.63 3.46
CA GLY A 338 14.81 -13.74 3.99
C GLY A 338 14.62 -13.04 5.35
N LEU A 339 15.66 -12.98 6.20
CA LEU A 339 15.60 -12.27 7.48
C LEU A 339 15.62 -10.75 7.28
N ARG A 340 16.40 -10.25 6.30
CA ARG A 340 16.42 -8.83 5.94
C ARG A 340 15.07 -8.37 5.42
N LEU A 341 14.47 -9.12 4.50
CA LEU A 341 13.13 -8.87 3.98
C LEU A 341 12.09 -8.86 5.10
N LYS A 342 12.08 -9.90 5.95
CA LYS A 342 11.15 -10.00 7.08
C LYS A 342 11.32 -8.85 8.07
N ARG A 343 12.55 -8.45 8.37
CA ARG A 343 12.83 -7.28 9.23
C ARG A 343 12.29 -6.00 8.61
N ARG A 344 12.57 -5.73 7.33
CA ARG A 344 12.05 -4.54 6.63
C ARG A 344 10.52 -4.52 6.62
N GLN A 345 9.87 -5.67 6.40
CA GLN A 345 8.41 -5.75 6.44
C GLN A 345 7.88 -5.32 7.81
N PHE A 346 8.44 -5.84 8.90
CA PHE A 346 8.00 -5.46 10.24
C PHE A 346 8.30 -4.00 10.59
N VAL A 347 9.40 -3.43 10.11
CA VAL A 347 9.65 -1.99 10.24
C VAL A 347 8.54 -1.19 9.55
N LYS A 348 8.22 -1.52 8.29
CA LYS A 348 7.13 -0.88 7.54
C LYS A 348 5.78 -1.01 8.27
N ASP A 349 5.46 -2.20 8.79
CA ASP A 349 4.19 -2.44 9.49
C ASP A 349 4.08 -1.61 10.78
N ILE A 350 5.17 -1.49 11.54
CA ILE A 350 5.23 -0.69 12.78
C ILE A 350 5.17 0.81 12.47
N GLU A 351 5.92 1.28 11.47
CA GLU A 351 5.91 2.69 11.04
C GLU A 351 4.53 3.09 10.49
N LYS A 352 3.86 2.20 9.75
CA LYS A 352 2.50 2.38 9.28
C LYS A 352 1.52 2.54 10.44
N GLU A 353 1.63 1.70 11.47
CA GLU A 353 0.79 1.80 12.66
C GLU A 353 1.09 3.07 13.49
N SER A 354 2.36 3.46 13.62
CA SER A 354 2.74 4.73 14.27
C SER A 354 2.16 5.93 13.51
N SER A 355 2.30 5.94 12.18
CA SER A 355 1.72 6.97 11.30
C SER A 355 0.21 7.02 11.41
N ARG A 356 -0.46 5.87 11.52
CA ARG A 356 -1.92 5.79 11.73
C ARG A 356 -2.33 6.44 13.05
N LEU A 357 -1.57 6.17 14.13
CA LEU A 357 -1.80 6.80 15.42
C LEU A 357 -1.60 8.32 15.35
N GLU A 358 -0.59 8.78 14.61
CA GLU A 358 -0.36 10.21 14.37
C GLU A 358 -1.50 10.88 13.62
N ARG A 359 -1.92 10.29 12.50
CA ARG A 359 -3.06 10.77 11.71
C ARG A 359 -4.33 10.85 12.55
N TYR A 360 -4.58 9.86 13.40
CA TYR A 360 -5.74 9.83 14.29
C TYR A 360 -5.84 11.06 15.18
N TRP A 361 -4.78 11.39 15.94
CA TRP A 361 -4.84 12.54 16.83
C TRP A 361 -4.75 13.88 16.08
N ARG A 362 -4.01 13.94 14.96
CA ARG A 362 -3.98 15.16 14.12
C ARG A 362 -5.35 15.46 13.51
N GLN A 363 -6.06 14.43 13.03
CA GLN A 363 -7.39 14.63 12.46
C GLN A 363 -8.38 15.10 13.52
N ALA A 364 -8.31 14.56 14.74
CA ALA A 364 -9.14 15.05 15.85
C ALA A 364 -8.94 16.56 16.09
N TRP A 365 -7.70 17.04 15.98
CA TRP A 365 -7.39 18.47 16.07
C TRP A 365 -7.97 19.27 14.90
N VAL A 366 -7.82 18.78 13.66
CA VAL A 366 -8.37 19.43 12.46
C VAL A 366 -9.89 19.53 12.54
N ASP A 367 -10.56 18.46 12.95
CA ASP A 367 -12.02 18.42 13.12
C ASP A 367 -12.47 19.40 14.22
N TYR A 368 -11.69 19.54 15.31
CA TYR A 368 -11.93 20.54 16.33
C TYR A 368 -11.83 21.97 15.80
N LEU A 369 -10.79 22.29 15.04
CA LEU A 369 -10.61 23.63 14.45
C LEU A 369 -11.75 23.96 13.47
N ALA A 370 -12.15 23.00 12.63
CA ALA A 370 -13.29 23.14 11.72
C ALA A 370 -14.61 23.37 12.48
N LYS A 371 -14.80 22.69 13.61
CA LYS A 371 -15.96 22.90 14.47
C LYS A 371 -15.91 24.28 15.14
N GLN A 372 -14.74 24.71 15.62
CA GLN A 372 -14.56 26.01 16.26
C GLN A 372 -14.83 27.17 15.29
N SER A 373 -14.38 27.08 14.04
CA SER A 373 -14.70 28.09 13.02
C SER A 373 -16.20 28.13 12.72
N SER A 374 -16.85 26.97 12.61
CA SER A 374 -18.30 26.91 12.38
C SER A 374 -19.13 27.57 13.48
N TYR A 375 -18.71 27.47 14.75
CA TYR A 375 -19.36 28.16 15.86
C TYR A 375 -19.17 29.68 15.80
N GLN A 376 -17.98 30.14 15.44
CA GLN A 376 -17.71 31.58 15.28
C GLN A 376 -18.56 32.17 14.13
N ASP A 377 -18.70 31.45 13.03
CA ASP A 377 -19.54 31.88 11.91
C ASP A 377 -21.03 31.91 12.28
N GLN A 378 -21.51 30.92 13.03
CA GLN A 378 -22.89 30.93 13.55
C GLN A 378 -23.14 32.08 14.52
N GLU A 379 -22.18 32.38 15.40
CA GLU A 379 -22.26 33.51 16.35
C GLU A 379 -22.23 34.86 15.62
N ARG A 380 -21.42 35.00 14.57
CA ARG A 380 -21.41 36.20 13.73
C ARG A 380 -22.72 36.38 12.99
N ARG A 381 -23.29 35.31 12.45
CA ARG A 381 -24.60 35.33 11.77
C ARG A 381 -25.74 35.68 12.72
N SER A 382 -25.72 35.16 13.96
CA SER A 382 -26.75 35.50 14.95
C SER A 382 -26.63 36.94 15.45
N LYS A 383 -25.40 37.46 15.62
CA LYS A 383 -25.17 38.89 15.94
C LYS A 383 -25.61 39.81 14.81
N SER A 384 -25.25 39.51 13.55
CA SER A 384 -25.66 40.35 12.41
C SER A 384 -27.18 40.32 12.18
N ALA A 385 -27.83 39.17 12.37
CA ALA A 385 -29.29 39.08 12.28
C ALA A 385 -30.02 39.85 13.40
N ALA A 386 -29.43 39.92 14.61
CA ALA A 386 -29.97 40.73 15.69
C ALA A 386 -29.82 42.24 15.41
N GLU A 387 -28.68 42.67 14.84
CA GLU A 387 -28.44 44.07 14.48
C GLU A 387 -29.34 44.54 13.31
N GLU A 388 -29.53 43.72 12.26
CA GLU A 388 -30.47 44.03 11.17
C GLU A 388 -31.95 44.08 11.62
N GLY A 389 -32.30 43.32 12.65
CA GLY A 389 -33.66 43.36 13.23
C GLY A 389 -33.96 44.65 13.98
N VAL A 390 -32.94 45.29 14.57
CA VAL A 390 -33.09 46.56 15.29
C VAL A 390 -33.25 47.74 14.33
N THR A 391 -32.45 47.79 13.26
CA THR A 391 -32.50 48.90 12.29
C THR A 391 -33.80 48.94 11.48
N LYS A 392 -34.38 47.79 11.13
CA LYS A 392 -35.69 47.76 10.46
C LYS A 392 -36.84 48.26 11.35
N LYS A 393 -36.72 48.13 12.67
CA LYS A 393 -37.75 48.61 13.60
C LYS A 393 -37.67 50.13 13.76
N GLU A 394 -36.47 50.70 13.82
CA GLU A 394 -36.28 52.16 13.79
C GLU A 394 -36.69 52.78 12.45
N GLU A 395 -36.39 52.14 11.31
CA GLU A 395 -36.80 52.65 10.00
C GLU A 395 -38.32 52.59 9.80
N GLN A 396 -39.00 51.60 10.38
CA GLN A 396 -40.45 51.48 10.31
C GLN A 396 -41.15 52.46 11.27
N ASP A 397 -40.66 52.65 12.50
CA ASP A 397 -41.17 53.68 13.41
C ASP A 397 -40.97 55.10 12.83
N SER A 398 -39.83 55.36 12.17
CA SER A 398 -39.56 56.65 11.50
C SER A 398 -40.50 56.90 10.30
N LYS A 399 -40.93 55.84 9.61
CA LYS A 399 -41.81 55.94 8.45
C LYS A 399 -43.26 56.19 8.86
N ASP A 400 -43.72 55.58 9.95
CA ASP A 400 -45.05 55.81 10.50
C ASP A 400 -45.17 57.24 11.08
N GLU A 401 -44.11 57.79 11.69
CA GLU A 401 -44.11 59.17 12.20
C GLU A 401 -44.24 60.21 11.06
N LEU A 402 -43.58 59.97 9.92
CA LEU A 402 -43.68 60.83 8.73
C LEU A 402 -45.03 60.74 7.99
N GLU A 403 -45.74 59.61 8.08
CA GLU A 403 -47.11 59.52 7.53
C GLU A 403 -48.14 60.22 8.43
N VAL A 404 -47.98 60.18 9.76
CA VAL A 404 -48.84 60.93 10.68
C VAL A 404 -48.67 62.45 10.49
N GLU A 405 -47.44 62.93 10.29
CA GLU A 405 -47.18 64.36 10.07
C GLU A 405 -47.73 64.84 8.70
N ASN A 406 -47.65 64.02 7.65
CA ASN A 406 -48.23 64.35 6.34
C ASN A 406 -49.77 64.24 6.30
N GLY A 407 -50.36 63.40 7.16
CA GLY A 407 -51.82 63.31 7.32
C GLY A 407 -52.42 64.57 7.94
N LEU A 408 -51.81 65.12 9.00
CA LEU A 408 -52.30 66.33 9.67
C LEU A 408 -52.27 67.58 8.79
N ARG A 409 -51.38 67.64 7.80
CA ARG A 409 -51.24 68.80 6.90
C ARG A 409 -52.29 68.86 5.80
N ARG A 410 -53.07 67.79 5.57
CA ARG A 410 -54.12 67.74 4.53
C ARG A 410 -55.51 68.21 5.00
N GLU A 411 -55.76 68.40 6.30
CA GLU A 411 -57.09 68.82 6.79
C GLU A 411 -57.24 70.33 7.04
N VAL A 412 -56.18 71.14 6.95
CA VAL A 412 -56.26 72.60 7.25
C VAL A 412 -56.54 73.46 6.00
N GLY A 413 -56.97 72.85 4.89
CA GLY A 413 -57.08 73.50 3.59
C GLY A 413 -58.49 73.59 3.01
N VAL A 414 -59.56 73.67 3.81
CA VAL A 414 -60.92 73.92 3.31
C VAL A 414 -61.72 74.77 4.30
N THR A 415 -61.43 76.06 4.40
CA THR A 415 -62.45 77.08 4.73
C THR A 415 -61.97 78.47 4.34
N ASN A 416 -62.76 79.09 3.44
CA ASN A 416 -62.86 80.49 3.00
C ASN A 416 -61.77 81.10 2.13
#